data_AF-A0A3S8SCC3-F1
#
_entry.id   AF-A0A3S8SCC3-F1
#
_cell.length_a   1.000
_cell.length_b   1.000
_cell.length_c   1.000
_cell.angle_alpha   90.00
_cell.angle_beta   90.00
_cell.angle_gamma   90.00
#
_symmetry.space_group_name_H-M   'P 1'
#
loop_
_entity.id
_entity.type
_entity.pdbx_description
1 polymer ?
#
loop_
_entity_poly.entity_id
_entity_poly.type
_entity_poly.pdbx_seq_one_letter_code
_entity_poly.pdbx_strand_id
1 'polypeptide(L)'
;MSSTFKRPSNAKFSKTSLAKSLVKDQQSNNGWAYNNTAASVDSDTTSMAIAALAHSKSSLSAVKTALVKGQSYLKSNITASGAYGYVFNGKTVANANSTAEAIIALSSKQATVKYANGYFTTKQAASPLRAMLGYVNKTGSIKGATSQLIGVGQVNLATAAYRQALKGHSVYTVK
;
A
#
# COMPACT_ATOMS: atom_id res chain seq x y z
N MET A 1 22.18 -2.75 1.27
CA MET A 1 22.19 -4.18 0.86
C MET A 1 22.57 -4.26 -0.61
N SER A 2 23.51 -5.16 -0.91
CA SER A 2 24.33 -5.20 -2.12
C SER A 2 23.55 -5.36 -3.44
N SER A 3 23.89 -4.54 -4.44
CA SER A 3 23.40 -4.56 -5.82
C SER A 3 24.06 -5.61 -6.71
N THR A 4 24.79 -6.59 -6.16
CA THR A 4 25.66 -7.49 -6.94
C THR A 4 25.17 -8.92 -7.14
N PHE A 5 23.96 -9.28 -6.69
CA PHE A 5 23.44 -10.62 -6.94
C PHE A 5 22.95 -10.77 -8.39
N LYS A 6 23.70 -11.54 -9.20
CA LYS A 6 23.26 -11.94 -10.55
C LYS A 6 22.08 -12.91 -10.41
N ARG A 7 20.99 -12.65 -11.14
CA ARG A 7 19.87 -13.59 -11.24
C ARG A 7 20.37 -14.91 -11.83
N PRO A 8 20.10 -16.07 -11.20
CA PRO A 8 20.43 -17.37 -11.78
C PRO A 8 19.82 -17.55 -13.17
N SER A 9 20.54 -18.16 -14.11
CA SER A 9 20.06 -18.41 -15.47
C SER A 9 18.82 -19.31 -15.51
N ASN A 10 18.70 -20.22 -14.53
CA ASN A 10 17.58 -21.15 -14.34
C ASN A 10 16.51 -20.63 -13.37
N ALA A 11 16.46 -19.33 -13.09
CA ALA A 11 15.45 -18.77 -12.20
C ALA A 11 14.03 -19.05 -12.73
N LYS A 12 13.23 -19.81 -11.95
CA LYS A 12 11.84 -20.15 -12.30
C LYS A 12 10.94 -18.93 -12.47
N PHE A 13 11.27 -17.83 -11.80
CA PHE A 13 10.46 -16.61 -11.77
C PHE A 13 11.22 -15.41 -12.33
N SER A 14 10.48 -14.54 -13.00
CA SER A 14 10.90 -13.21 -13.44
C SER A 14 10.00 -12.15 -12.81
N LYS A 15 10.44 -10.88 -12.81
CA LYS A 15 9.57 -9.76 -12.40
C LYS A 15 8.24 -9.75 -13.15
N THR A 16 8.28 -10.06 -14.45
CA THR A 16 7.10 -10.13 -15.31
C THR A 16 6.19 -11.30 -14.94
N SER A 17 6.73 -12.49 -14.67
CA SER A 17 5.88 -13.64 -14.30
C SER A 17 5.23 -13.43 -12.93
N LEU A 18 5.96 -12.85 -11.96
CA LEU A 18 5.41 -12.51 -10.65
C LEU A 18 4.31 -11.43 -10.75
N ALA A 19 4.51 -10.41 -11.58
CA ALA A 19 3.49 -9.40 -11.84
C ALA A 19 2.23 -10.01 -12.49
N LYS A 20 2.38 -10.95 -13.42
CA LYS A 20 1.25 -11.69 -14.02
C LYS A 20 0.49 -12.52 -12.98
N SER A 21 1.20 -13.17 -12.05
CA SER A 21 0.55 -13.90 -10.94
C SER A 21 -0.30 -12.96 -10.08
N LEU A 22 0.25 -11.81 -9.67
CA LEU A 22 -0.52 -10.80 -8.92
C LEU A 22 -1.74 -10.30 -9.71
N VAL A 23 -1.64 -10.09 -11.02
CA VAL A 23 -2.80 -9.72 -11.85
C VAL A 23 -3.87 -10.82 -11.83
N LYS A 24 -3.47 -12.08 -11.89
CA LYS A 24 -4.40 -13.23 -11.86
C LYS A 24 -5.08 -13.36 -10.50
N ASP A 25 -4.38 -13.04 -9.42
CA ASP A 25 -4.87 -13.16 -8.04
C ASP A 25 -5.77 -11.98 -7.62
N GLN A 26 -5.93 -10.96 -8.48
CA GLN A 26 -6.85 -9.85 -8.22
C GLN A 26 -8.29 -10.37 -8.17
N GLN A 27 -8.98 -10.06 -7.07
CA GLN A 27 -10.33 -10.55 -6.81
C GLN A 27 -11.38 -9.71 -7.55
N SER A 28 -12.62 -10.22 -7.60
CA SER A 28 -13.74 -9.59 -8.31
C SER A 28 -14.12 -8.20 -7.79
N ASN A 29 -13.82 -7.92 -6.51
CA ASN A 29 -13.98 -6.60 -5.89
C ASN A 29 -12.80 -5.65 -6.13
N ASN A 30 -11.88 -6.00 -7.04
CA ASN A 30 -10.70 -5.23 -7.45
C ASN A 30 -9.54 -5.15 -6.44
N GLY A 31 -9.65 -5.79 -5.28
CA GLY A 31 -8.56 -5.88 -4.29
C GLY A 31 -7.84 -7.23 -4.30
N TRP A 32 -6.98 -7.42 -3.30
CA TRP A 32 -6.26 -8.67 -3.03
C TRP A 32 -6.49 -9.13 -1.59
N ALA A 33 -6.35 -10.43 -1.38
CA ALA A 33 -6.51 -11.09 -0.10
C ALA A 33 -5.32 -12.02 0.15
N TYR A 34 -4.86 -12.11 1.40
CA TYR A 34 -3.74 -12.98 1.76
C TYR A 34 -3.97 -14.45 1.36
N ASN A 35 -5.21 -14.93 1.48
CA ASN A 35 -5.61 -16.30 1.14
C ASN A 35 -6.25 -16.43 -0.26
N ASN A 36 -6.18 -15.38 -1.10
CA ASN A 36 -6.79 -15.32 -2.42
C ASN A 36 -8.31 -15.59 -2.47
N THR A 37 -9.03 -15.27 -1.39
CA THR A 37 -10.51 -15.33 -1.36
C THR A 37 -11.12 -13.94 -1.36
N ALA A 38 -12.19 -13.73 -2.13
CA ALA A 38 -12.86 -12.44 -2.23
C ALA A 38 -13.38 -11.91 -0.87
N ALA A 39 -13.80 -12.81 0.02
CA ALA A 39 -14.29 -12.47 1.36
C ALA A 39 -13.20 -11.95 2.31
N SER A 40 -11.93 -12.25 2.03
CA SER A 40 -10.79 -11.83 2.84
C SER A 40 -10.00 -10.68 2.22
N VAL A 41 -10.55 -10.01 1.21
CA VAL A 41 -9.88 -8.86 0.58
C VAL A 41 -9.83 -7.70 1.55
N ASP A 42 -8.63 -7.15 1.74
CA ASP A 42 -8.37 -6.10 2.71
C ASP A 42 -7.44 -5.01 2.13
N SER A 43 -7.34 -3.88 2.86
CA SER A 43 -6.53 -2.73 2.45
C SER A 43 -5.03 -2.97 2.57
N ASP A 44 -4.58 -3.78 3.51
CA ASP A 44 -3.16 -4.11 3.71
C ASP A 44 -2.64 -4.93 2.52
N THR A 45 -3.26 -6.07 2.22
CA THR A 45 -2.87 -6.95 1.12
C THR A 45 -3.02 -6.24 -0.24
N THR A 46 -4.10 -5.47 -0.43
CA THR A 46 -4.28 -4.69 -1.65
C THR A 46 -3.17 -3.65 -1.83
N SER A 47 -2.78 -2.97 -0.75
CA SER A 47 -1.69 -1.99 -0.80
C SER A 47 -0.34 -2.63 -1.13
N MET A 48 -0.03 -3.77 -0.52
CA MET A 48 1.17 -4.54 -0.85
C MET A 48 1.20 -4.98 -2.32
N ALA A 49 0.08 -5.46 -2.86
CA ALA A 49 -0.03 -5.85 -4.27
C ALA A 49 0.17 -4.65 -5.21
N ILE A 50 -0.41 -3.49 -4.89
CA ILE A 50 -0.23 -2.25 -5.66
C ILE A 50 1.24 -1.82 -5.66
N ALA A 51 1.89 -1.80 -4.49
CA ALA A 51 3.31 -1.45 -4.39
C ALA A 51 4.17 -2.42 -5.22
N ALA A 52 3.96 -3.73 -5.07
CA ALA A 52 4.70 -4.75 -5.82
C ALA A 52 4.50 -4.62 -7.34
N LEU A 53 3.26 -4.43 -7.81
CA LEU A 53 2.95 -4.22 -9.22
C LEU A 53 3.58 -2.93 -9.76
N ALA A 54 3.59 -1.84 -8.98
CA ALA A 54 4.24 -0.60 -9.37
C ALA A 54 5.77 -0.79 -9.49
N HIS A 55 6.39 -1.52 -8.56
CA HIS A 55 7.83 -1.81 -8.57
C HIS A 55 8.26 -2.85 -9.59
N SER A 56 7.33 -3.65 -10.12
CA SER A 56 7.62 -4.58 -11.22
C SER A 56 8.16 -3.87 -12.47
N LYS A 57 7.83 -2.57 -12.65
CA LYS A 57 8.09 -1.77 -13.86
C LYS A 57 7.58 -2.44 -15.15
N SER A 58 6.58 -3.31 -15.03
CA SER A 58 5.99 -4.00 -16.17
C SER A 58 5.26 -3.01 -17.09
N SER A 59 5.46 -3.14 -18.40
CA SER A 59 4.76 -2.37 -19.43
C SER A 59 3.40 -2.97 -19.83
N LEU A 60 3.08 -4.16 -19.33
CA LEU A 60 1.85 -4.90 -19.68
C LEU A 60 0.60 -4.09 -19.34
N SER A 61 -0.34 -4.02 -20.28
CA SER A 61 -1.64 -3.36 -20.10
C SER A 61 -2.40 -3.95 -18.92
N ALA A 62 -2.41 -5.27 -18.77
CA ALA A 62 -3.07 -5.97 -17.66
C ALA A 62 -2.55 -5.54 -16.28
N VAL A 63 -1.24 -5.27 -16.14
CA VAL A 63 -0.64 -4.75 -14.90
C VAL A 63 -1.12 -3.32 -14.63
N LYS A 64 -1.17 -2.47 -15.66
CA LYS A 64 -1.69 -1.10 -15.54
C LYS A 64 -3.16 -1.10 -15.11
N THR A 65 -3.97 -1.97 -15.71
CA THR A 65 -5.39 -2.15 -15.36
C THR A 65 -5.56 -2.62 -13.92
N ALA A 66 -4.80 -3.64 -13.49
CA ALA A 66 -4.85 -4.15 -12.12
C ALA A 66 -4.47 -3.07 -11.10
N LEU A 67 -3.46 -2.24 -11.39
CA LEU A 67 -3.08 -1.11 -10.54
C LEU A 67 -4.22 -0.10 -10.37
N VAL A 68 -4.87 0.30 -11.46
CA VAL A 68 -6.01 1.24 -11.41
C VAL A 68 -7.17 0.64 -10.60
N LYS A 69 -7.46 -0.64 -10.81
CA LYS A 69 -8.48 -1.39 -10.05
C LYS A 69 -8.17 -1.43 -8.55
N GLY A 70 -6.93 -1.74 -8.17
CA GLY A 70 -6.50 -1.72 -6.77
C GLY A 70 -6.60 -0.34 -6.13
N GLN A 71 -6.21 0.71 -6.87
CA GLN A 71 -6.36 2.09 -6.39
C GLN A 71 -7.84 2.46 -6.21
N SER A 72 -8.73 1.97 -7.08
CA SER A 72 -10.18 2.13 -6.90
C SER A 72 -10.68 1.40 -5.66
N TYR A 73 -10.16 0.21 -5.37
CA TYR A 73 -10.49 -0.48 -4.12
C TYR A 73 -10.08 0.35 -2.89
N LEU A 74 -8.85 0.89 -2.87
CA LEU A 74 -8.41 1.77 -1.77
C LEU A 74 -9.26 3.05 -1.68
N LYS A 75 -9.67 3.62 -2.81
CA LYS A 75 -10.59 4.78 -2.81
C LYS A 75 -11.93 4.45 -2.16
N SER A 76 -12.47 3.26 -2.41
CA SER A 76 -13.78 2.84 -1.87
C SER A 76 -13.72 2.41 -0.39
N ASN A 77 -12.56 2.02 0.11
CA ASN A 77 -12.38 1.50 1.48
C ASN A 77 -11.75 2.50 2.45
N ILE A 78 -11.44 3.73 2.01
CA ILE A 78 -11.03 4.79 2.94
C ILE A 78 -12.17 5.11 3.92
N THR A 79 -11.87 5.17 5.21
CA THR A 79 -12.87 5.49 6.23
C THR A 79 -13.17 6.99 6.28
N ALA A 80 -14.25 7.37 6.97
CA ALA A 80 -14.60 8.78 7.17
C ALA A 80 -13.51 9.59 7.90
N SER A 81 -12.63 8.97 8.69
CA SER A 81 -11.50 9.68 9.31
C SER A 81 -10.36 9.97 8.32
N GLY A 82 -10.37 9.34 7.14
CA GLY A 82 -9.25 9.32 6.19
C GLY A 82 -8.27 8.17 6.39
N ALA A 83 -8.45 7.36 7.43
CA ALA A 83 -7.61 6.19 7.69
C ALA A 83 -8.10 4.94 6.96
N TYR A 84 -7.23 3.93 6.90
CA TYR A 84 -7.54 2.56 6.50
C TYR A 84 -7.50 1.64 7.72
N GLY A 85 -8.05 0.43 7.58
CA GLY A 85 -8.11 -0.54 8.66
C GLY A 85 -8.44 -1.94 8.18
N TYR A 86 -8.54 -2.86 9.14
CA TYR A 86 -9.02 -4.22 8.91
C TYR A 86 -10.51 -4.34 9.28
N VAL A 87 -11.19 -5.32 8.72
CA VAL A 87 -12.59 -5.62 9.08
C VAL A 87 -12.63 -6.60 10.25
N PHE A 88 -13.35 -6.25 11.30
CA PHE A 88 -13.63 -7.11 12.44
C PHE A 88 -15.11 -7.02 12.79
N ASN A 89 -15.79 -8.16 12.85
CA ASN A 89 -17.24 -8.25 13.08
C ASN A 89 -18.06 -7.29 12.19
N GLY A 90 -17.73 -7.25 10.89
CA GLY A 90 -18.43 -6.42 9.90
C GLY A 90 -18.15 -4.91 10.00
N LYS A 91 -17.26 -4.47 10.88
CA LYS A 91 -16.88 -3.06 11.04
C LYS A 91 -15.41 -2.86 10.70
N THR A 92 -15.10 -1.75 10.03
CA THR A 92 -13.70 -1.38 9.77
C THR A 92 -13.09 -0.78 11.04
N VAL A 93 -12.02 -1.40 11.54
CA VAL A 93 -11.21 -0.92 12.66
C VAL A 93 -10.00 -0.18 12.09
N ALA A 94 -10.15 1.14 11.97
CA ALA A 94 -9.12 2.02 11.44
C ALA A 94 -7.87 2.06 12.35
N ASN A 95 -6.69 1.98 11.74
CA ASN A 95 -5.41 1.94 12.46
C ASN A 95 -4.27 2.56 11.64
N ALA A 96 -3.12 2.78 12.29
CA ALA A 96 -1.95 3.39 11.65
C ALA A 96 -1.28 2.46 10.63
N ASN A 97 -1.20 1.16 10.90
CA ASN A 97 -0.50 0.17 10.10
C ASN A 97 -1.12 0.01 8.70
N SER A 98 -2.43 -0.24 8.63
CA SER A 98 -3.16 -0.33 7.36
C SER A 98 -3.12 0.99 6.59
N THR A 99 -3.18 2.12 7.31
CA THR A 99 -3.06 3.44 6.68
C THR A 99 -1.65 3.66 6.12
N ALA A 100 -0.61 3.19 6.81
CA ALA A 100 0.77 3.26 6.36
C ALA A 100 0.99 2.46 5.06
N GLU A 101 0.48 1.23 4.99
CA GLU A 101 0.55 0.41 3.77
C GLU A 101 -0.12 1.12 2.58
N ALA A 102 -1.31 1.69 2.78
CA ALA A 102 -1.98 2.47 1.74
C ALA A 102 -1.16 3.68 1.29
N ILE A 103 -0.55 4.42 2.22
CA ILE A 103 0.33 5.55 1.89
C ILE A 103 1.55 5.11 1.06
N ILE A 104 2.17 3.97 1.39
CA ILE A 104 3.29 3.40 0.61
C ILE A 104 2.84 3.06 -0.81
N ALA A 105 1.69 2.40 -0.95
CA ALA A 105 1.11 2.07 -2.25
C ALA A 105 0.83 3.32 -3.09
N LEU A 106 0.22 4.34 -2.50
CA LEU A 106 -0.09 5.60 -3.19
C LEU A 106 1.16 6.41 -3.55
N SER A 107 2.22 6.28 -2.76
CA SER A 107 3.51 6.90 -3.00
C SER A 107 4.34 6.17 -4.06
N SER A 108 3.88 5.03 -4.59
CA SER A 108 4.63 4.25 -5.57
C SER A 108 4.65 4.89 -6.98
N LYS A 109 3.80 5.89 -7.27
CA LYS A 109 3.76 6.64 -8.54
C LYS A 109 3.41 8.11 -8.33
N GLN A 110 3.94 8.97 -9.20
CA GLN A 110 3.67 10.41 -9.16
C GLN A 110 2.19 10.77 -9.38
N ALA A 111 1.48 10.00 -10.22
CA ALA A 111 0.06 10.26 -10.47
C ALA A 111 -0.82 10.03 -9.22
N THR A 112 -0.36 9.23 -8.25
CA THR A 112 -1.12 8.83 -7.07
C THR A 112 -0.63 9.42 -5.76
N VAL A 113 0.60 9.94 -5.71
CA VAL A 113 1.19 10.51 -4.47
C VAL A 113 0.32 11.61 -3.86
N LYS A 114 -0.38 12.39 -4.71
CA LYS A 114 -1.31 13.43 -4.25
C LYS A 114 -2.41 12.91 -3.33
N TYR A 115 -2.79 11.63 -3.43
CA TYR A 115 -3.82 11.05 -2.59
C TYR A 115 -3.29 10.55 -1.24
N ALA A 116 -1.97 10.36 -1.09
CA ALA A 116 -1.37 10.00 0.19
C ALA A 116 -1.52 11.12 1.23
N ASN A 117 -1.43 12.38 0.79
CA ASN A 117 -1.66 13.56 1.63
C ASN A 117 -2.78 14.48 1.08
N GLY A 118 -3.74 13.88 0.40
CA GLY A 118 -4.88 14.59 -0.17
C GLY A 118 -6.17 13.83 0.05
N TYR A 119 -7.20 14.24 -0.70
CA TYR A 119 -8.54 13.72 -0.55
C TYR A 119 -8.92 12.85 -1.75
N PHE A 120 -9.35 11.62 -1.45
CA PHE A 120 -9.97 10.71 -2.40
C PHE A 120 -11.45 11.03 -2.60
N THR A 121 -12.11 11.46 -1.53
CA THR A 121 -13.54 11.77 -1.50
C THR A 121 -13.79 13.00 -0.64
N THR A 122 -14.97 13.61 -0.77
CA THR A 122 -15.40 14.72 0.11
C THR A 122 -15.82 14.27 1.51
N LYS A 123 -15.92 12.96 1.75
CA LYS A 123 -16.42 12.39 3.02
C LYS A 123 -15.33 12.13 4.06
N GLN A 124 -14.05 12.25 3.69
CA GLN A 124 -12.95 12.05 4.63
C GLN A 124 -12.68 13.34 5.43
N ALA A 125 -12.44 13.21 6.74
CA ALA A 125 -12.14 14.32 7.63
C ALA A 125 -10.66 14.74 7.60
N ALA A 126 -9.78 13.89 7.07
CA ALA A 126 -8.35 14.15 6.94
C ALA A 126 -7.78 13.40 5.73
N SER A 127 -6.58 13.77 5.28
CA SER A 127 -5.79 12.94 4.35
C SER A 127 -5.33 11.64 5.03
N PRO A 128 -4.99 10.58 4.27
CA PRO A 128 -4.41 9.36 4.85
C PRO A 128 -3.18 9.64 5.72
N LEU A 129 -2.26 10.49 5.24
CA LEU A 129 -1.07 10.88 6.01
C LEU A 129 -1.42 11.57 7.33
N ARG A 130 -2.35 12.52 7.31
CA ARG A 130 -2.78 13.21 8.55
C ARG A 130 -3.52 12.26 9.49
N ALA A 131 -4.36 11.37 8.97
CA ALA A 131 -5.06 10.37 9.76
C ALA A 131 -4.08 9.40 10.43
N MET A 132 -3.09 8.88 9.68
CA MET A 132 -2.02 8.01 10.22
C MET A 132 -1.24 8.70 11.34
N LEU A 133 -0.81 9.95 11.13
CA LEU A 133 -0.05 10.70 12.14
C LEU A 133 -0.86 10.98 13.40
N GLY A 134 -2.20 11.01 13.32
CA GLY A 134 -3.08 11.10 14.48
C GLY A 134 -3.03 9.90 15.44
N TYR A 135 -2.47 8.76 14.99
CA TYR A 135 -2.21 7.60 15.84
C TYR A 135 -0.83 7.63 16.51
N VAL A 136 0.04 8.61 16.19
CA VAL A 136 1.37 8.73 16.78
C VAL A 136 1.27 9.48 18.11
N ASN A 137 1.65 8.82 19.21
CA ASN A 137 1.70 9.45 20.52
C ASN A 137 2.90 10.41 20.61
N LYS A 138 2.92 11.27 21.64
CA LYS A 138 4.04 12.19 21.91
C LYS A 138 5.39 11.49 22.07
N THR A 139 5.40 10.23 22.49
CA THR A 139 6.60 9.40 22.65
C THR A 139 7.11 8.80 21.33
N GLY A 140 6.37 9.00 20.22
CA GLY A 140 6.62 8.34 18.94
C GLY A 140 6.05 6.92 18.85
N SER A 141 5.47 6.38 19.93
CA SER A 141 4.77 5.09 19.89
C SER A 141 3.45 5.18 19.12
N ILE A 142 2.99 4.06 18.56
CA ILE A 142 1.75 3.99 17.80
C ILE A 142 0.61 3.53 18.69
N LYS A 143 -0.42 4.37 18.80
CA LYS A 143 -1.67 4.08 19.53
C LYS A 143 -2.36 2.85 18.95
N GLY A 144 -2.65 1.87 19.80
CA GLY A 144 -3.38 0.65 19.42
C GLY A 144 -2.58 -0.35 18.60
N ALA A 145 -1.26 -0.16 18.43
CA ALA A 145 -0.43 -1.13 17.73
C ALA A 145 -0.16 -2.38 18.58
N THR A 146 -0.45 -3.56 18.01
CA THR A 146 -0.12 -4.87 18.61
C THR A 146 1.39 -5.05 18.81
N SER A 147 2.19 -4.46 17.92
CA SER A 147 3.65 -4.43 18.02
C SER A 147 4.14 -3.03 17.70
N GLN A 148 4.87 -2.42 18.64
CA GLN A 148 5.49 -1.11 18.41
C GLN A 148 6.59 -1.18 17.36
N LEU A 149 7.32 -2.30 17.27
CA LEU A 149 8.34 -2.50 16.23
C LEU A 149 7.72 -2.41 14.83
N ILE A 150 6.60 -3.12 14.61
CA ILE A 150 5.92 -3.13 13.32
C ILE A 150 5.23 -1.78 13.06
N GLY A 151 4.48 -1.27 14.06
CA GLY A 151 3.78 0.01 13.95
C GLY A 151 4.69 1.18 13.62
N VAL A 152 5.75 1.38 14.40
CA VAL A 152 6.73 2.44 14.17
C VAL A 152 7.44 2.23 12.83
N GLY A 153 7.81 0.99 12.51
CA GLY A 153 8.47 0.64 11.25
C GLY A 153 7.64 1.03 10.01
N GLN A 154 6.36 0.64 9.97
CA GLN A 154 5.46 0.95 8.85
C GLN A 154 5.15 2.44 8.76
N VAL A 155 4.86 3.12 9.88
CA VAL A 155 4.58 4.58 9.87
C VAL A 155 5.79 5.38 9.39
N ASN A 156 7.00 5.01 9.82
CA ASN A 156 8.22 5.65 9.34
C ASN A 156 8.47 5.38 7.86
N LEU A 157 8.29 4.13 7.41
CA LEU A 157 8.43 3.77 6.01
C LEU A 157 7.42 4.52 5.12
N ALA A 158 6.17 4.64 5.55
CA ALA A 158 5.14 5.40 4.83
C ALA A 158 5.48 6.89 4.73
N THR A 159 5.96 7.49 5.82
CA THR A 159 6.42 8.89 5.81
C THR A 159 7.61 9.08 4.87
N ALA A 160 8.57 8.15 4.87
CA ALA A 160 9.70 8.16 3.96
C ALA A 160 9.26 7.96 2.50
N ALA A 161 8.35 7.02 2.24
CA ALA A 161 7.79 6.75 0.92
C ALA A 161 7.14 8.00 0.32
N TYR A 162 6.29 8.67 1.09
CA TYR A 162 5.66 9.92 0.66
C TYR A 162 6.71 11.00 0.35
N ARG A 163 7.66 11.24 1.25
CA ARG A 163 8.72 12.25 1.06
C ARG A 163 9.60 11.97 -0.15
N GLN A 164 9.93 10.71 -0.41
CA GLN A 164 10.73 10.32 -1.57
C GLN A 164 9.92 10.44 -2.87
N ALA A 165 8.64 10.06 -2.84
CA ALA A 165 7.75 10.15 -3.99
C ALA A 165 7.57 11.61 -4.46
N LEU A 166 7.46 12.57 -3.54
CA LEU A 166 7.43 14.00 -3.87
C LEU A 166 8.67 14.46 -4.68
N LYS A 167 9.81 13.77 -4.53
CA LYS A 167 11.05 14.02 -5.27
C LYS A 167 11.18 13.17 -6.53
N GLY A 168 10.16 12.39 -6.89
CA GLY A 168 10.22 11.43 -7.99
C GLY A 168 11.04 10.17 -7.69
N HIS A 169 11.32 9.90 -6.42
CA HIS A 169 12.12 8.75 -5.99
C HIS A 169 11.27 7.67 -5.31
N SER A 170 11.73 6.42 -5.43
CA SER A 170 11.18 5.30 -4.67
C SER A 170 11.92 5.15 -3.34
N VAL A 171 11.20 4.84 -2.25
CA VAL A 171 11.81 4.47 -0.96
C VAL A 171 12.58 3.15 -1.02
N TYR A 172 12.28 2.30 -2.01
CA TYR A 172 12.98 1.04 -2.25
C TYR A 172 14.22 1.20 -3.14
N THR A 173 14.55 2.41 -3.58
CA THR A 173 15.81 2.67 -4.28
C THR A 173 16.89 2.96 -3.25
N VAL A 174 17.69 1.94 -2.95
CA VAL A 174 18.95 2.11 -2.21
C VAL A 174 20.01 2.53 -3.22
N LYS A 175 20.64 3.69 -3.00
CA LYS A 175 21.83 4.10 -3.75
C LYS A 175 23.05 3.40 -3.19
#